data_AF-A0AAD7J0A1-F1
#
_entry.id   AF-A0AAD7J0A1-F1
#
_cell.length_a   1.000
_cell.length_b   1.000
_cell.length_c   1.000
_cell.angle_alpha   90.00
_cell.angle_beta   90.00
_cell.angle_gamma   90.00
#
_symmetry.space_group_name_H-M   'P 1'
#
loop_
_entity.id
_entity.type
_entity.pdbx_description
1 polymer ?
#
loop_
_entity_poly.entity_id
_entity_poly.type
_entity_poly.pdbx_seq_one_letter_code
_entity_poly.pdbx_strand_id
1 'polypeptide(L)'
;MSGPEYRLVSVNTAPERAKRLIGRVIEDVKDQYTIVHVANAERIEDVKSTVEREKPNVLFTASMWTPEQAKEIVDIAKGVVPDLKTFSIPQGLQVEKGPDAVVEYIKENLPGLLDS
;
A
#
# COMPACT_ATOMS: atom_id res chain seq x y z
N MET A 1 15.17 18.30 11.17
CA MET A 1 15.32 17.52 9.93
C MET A 1 14.03 16.74 9.78
N SER A 2 13.25 17.01 8.73
CA SER A 2 12.09 16.17 8.37
C SER A 2 12.61 14.81 7.91
N GLY A 3 11.93 13.72 8.31
CA GLY A 3 12.27 12.36 7.87
C GLY A 3 12.09 12.18 6.34
N PRO A 4 12.42 11.00 5.79
CA PRO A 4 12.22 10.72 4.38
C PRO A 4 10.72 10.79 4.01
N GLU A 5 10.44 11.29 2.80
CA GLU A 5 9.12 11.22 2.18
C GLU A 5 8.94 9.84 1.54
N TYR A 6 7.83 9.17 1.85
CA TYR A 6 7.45 7.89 1.28
C TYR A 6 6.33 8.06 0.25
N ARG A 7 6.66 7.81 -1.02
CA ARG A 7 5.69 7.75 -2.12
C ARG A 7 5.01 6.39 -2.12
N LEU A 8 3.69 6.39 -1.95
CA LEU A 8 2.89 5.19 -1.79
C LEU A 8 1.97 4.96 -3.00
N VAL A 9 2.01 3.74 -3.55
CA VAL A 9 1.02 3.23 -4.50
C VAL A 9 0.13 2.19 -3.83
N SER A 10 -1.16 2.20 -4.11
CA SER A 10 -2.08 1.13 -3.71
C SER A 10 -2.50 0.28 -4.90
N VAL A 11 -2.78 -1.00 -4.67
CA VAL A 11 -3.40 -1.88 -5.66
C VAL A 11 -4.76 -2.33 -5.12
N ASN A 12 -5.82 -1.71 -5.63
CA ASN A 12 -7.18 -1.85 -5.11
C ASN A 12 -8.20 -1.57 -6.21
N THR A 13 -9.15 -2.48 -6.42
CA THR A 13 -10.21 -2.33 -7.45
C THR A 13 -11.23 -1.23 -7.12
N ALA A 14 -11.22 -0.70 -5.89
CA ALA A 14 -12.08 0.36 -5.42
C ALA A 14 -11.24 1.60 -5.04
N PRO A 15 -10.84 2.44 -6.01
CA PRO A 15 -9.90 3.54 -5.80
C PRO A 15 -10.37 4.54 -4.74
N GLU A 16 -11.67 4.86 -4.71
CA GLU A 16 -12.25 5.75 -3.70
C GLU A 16 -12.17 5.18 -2.27
N ARG A 17 -12.29 3.84 -2.13
CA ARG A 17 -12.13 3.18 -0.83
C ARG A 17 -10.66 3.19 -0.41
N ALA A 18 -9.76 2.92 -1.35
CA ALA A 18 -8.31 2.99 -1.11
C ALA A 18 -7.90 4.39 -0.64
N LYS A 19 -8.30 5.44 -1.37
CA LYS A 19 -7.97 6.83 -1.03
C LYS A 19 -8.46 7.22 0.37
N ARG A 20 -9.69 6.84 0.74
CA ARG A 20 -10.23 7.11 2.08
C ARG A 20 -9.46 6.38 3.18
N LEU A 21 -9.21 5.08 2.99
CA LEU A 21 -8.54 4.25 3.97
C LEU A 21 -7.08 4.68 4.16
N ILE A 22 -6.35 4.84 3.05
CA ILE A 22 -4.96 5.30 3.07
C ILE A 22 -4.86 6.73 3.59
N GLY A 23 -5.79 7.61 3.23
CA GLY A 23 -5.84 8.97 3.80
C GLY A 23 -5.91 8.96 5.32
N ARG A 24 -6.70 8.05 5.92
CA ARG A 24 -6.74 7.85 7.38
C ARG A 24 -5.42 7.34 7.94
N VAL A 25 -4.78 6.37 7.28
CA VAL A 25 -3.46 5.88 7.70
C VAL A 25 -2.44 7.02 7.70
N ILE A 26 -2.38 7.81 6.61
CA ILE A 26 -1.44 8.93 6.47
C ILE A 26 -1.67 9.97 7.58
N GLU A 27 -2.92 10.34 7.82
CA GLU A 27 -3.26 11.31 8.86
C GLU A 27 -2.87 10.81 10.26
N ASP A 28 -3.15 9.54 10.56
CA ASP A 28 -2.87 8.92 11.86
C ASP A 28 -1.37 8.79 12.18
N VAL A 29 -0.51 8.78 11.16
CA VAL A 29 0.95 8.58 11.31
C VAL A 29 1.78 9.80 10.91
N LYS A 30 1.15 10.94 10.61
CA LYS A 30 1.81 12.15 10.10
C LYS A 30 2.89 12.72 11.02
N ASP A 31 2.81 12.46 12.32
CA ASP A 31 3.81 12.90 13.30
C ASP A 31 5.09 12.05 13.24
N GLN A 32 5.04 10.88 12.59
CA GLN A 32 6.14 9.92 12.47
C GLN A 32 6.68 9.85 11.04
N TYR A 33 5.80 9.89 10.04
CA TYR A 33 6.16 9.68 8.63
C TYR A 33 5.52 10.73 7.72
N THR A 34 6.25 11.14 6.70
CA THR A 34 5.67 11.89 5.57
C THR A 34 5.33 10.91 4.45
N ILE A 35 4.05 10.63 4.24
CA ILE A 35 3.58 9.66 3.23
C ILE A 35 2.68 10.37 2.22
N VAL A 36 2.95 10.17 0.94
CA VAL A 36 2.15 10.72 -0.16
C VAL A 36 1.56 9.58 -0.98
N HIS A 37 0.23 9.47 -1.01
CA HIS A 37 -0.47 8.52 -1.89
C HIS A 37 -0.45 9.06 -3.33
N VAL A 38 0.42 8.50 -4.17
CA VAL A 38 0.68 9.02 -5.52
C VAL A 38 -0.20 8.39 -6.60
N ALA A 39 -0.60 7.13 -6.45
CA ALA A 39 -1.50 6.47 -7.39
C ALA A 39 -2.19 5.22 -6.81
N ASN A 40 -3.23 4.78 -7.52
CA ASN A 40 -3.86 3.48 -7.34
C ASN A 40 -3.85 2.70 -8.66
N ALA A 41 -3.43 1.44 -8.64
CA ALA A 41 -3.66 0.49 -9.72
C ALA A 41 -4.93 -0.31 -9.41
N GLU A 42 -5.92 -0.26 -10.30
CA GLU A 42 -7.21 -0.96 -10.10
C GLU A 42 -7.16 -2.42 -10.51
N ARG A 43 -6.27 -2.77 -11.45
CA ARG A 43 -6.10 -4.12 -12.00
C ARG A 43 -4.64 -4.54 -11.88
N ILE A 44 -4.40 -5.86 -11.79
CA ILE A 44 -3.04 -6.43 -11.72
C ILE A 44 -2.21 -6.04 -12.96
N GLU A 45 -2.84 -6.03 -14.14
CA GLU A 45 -2.21 -5.62 -15.40
C GLU A 45 -1.72 -4.16 -15.41
N ASP A 46 -2.30 -3.27 -14.58
CA ASP A 46 -1.91 -1.87 -14.47
C ASP A 46 -0.76 -1.62 -13.49
N VAL A 47 -0.37 -2.64 -12.71
CA VAL A 47 0.65 -2.51 -11.66
C VAL A 47 1.99 -2.11 -12.27
N LYS A 48 2.41 -2.79 -13.34
CA LYS A 48 3.70 -2.52 -13.99
C LYS A 48 3.81 -1.07 -14.46
N SER A 49 2.85 -0.62 -15.27
CA SER A 49 2.85 0.73 -15.84
C SER A 49 2.72 1.81 -14.76
N THR A 50 1.95 1.55 -13.70
CA THR A 50 1.81 2.47 -12.55
C THR A 50 3.12 2.59 -11.77
N VAL A 51 3.77 1.46 -11.44
CA VAL A 51 5.04 1.46 -10.71
C VAL A 51 6.18 2.05 -11.56
N GLU A 52 6.19 1.82 -12.88
CA GLU A 52 7.14 2.42 -13.81
C GLU A 52 7.01 3.95 -13.83
N ARG A 53 5.78 4.47 -13.87
CA ARG A 53 5.49 5.91 -13.90
C ARG A 53 5.80 6.60 -12.57
N GLU A 54 5.34 6.02 -11.46
CA GLU A 54 5.38 6.71 -10.17
C GLU A 54 6.67 6.49 -9.38
N LYS A 55 7.41 5.40 -9.69
CA LYS A 55 8.61 4.95 -8.97
C LYS A 55 8.44 5.06 -7.44
N PRO A 56 7.43 4.37 -6.86
CA PRO A 56 7.11 4.51 -5.45
C PRO A 56 8.18 3.91 -4.53
N ASN A 57 8.17 4.33 -3.27
CA ASN A 57 8.95 3.71 -2.20
C ASN A 57 8.18 2.56 -1.55
N VAL A 58 6.85 2.65 -1.54
CA VAL A 58 5.95 1.72 -0.84
C VAL A 58 4.80 1.30 -1.76
N LEU A 59 4.44 0.01 -1.76
CA LEU A 59 3.25 -0.51 -2.42
C LEU A 59 2.37 -1.30 -1.45
N PHE A 60 1.09 -0.94 -1.38
CA PHE A 60 0.08 -1.63 -0.57
C PHE A 60 -0.87 -2.45 -1.45
N THR A 61 -1.05 -3.72 -1.12
CA THR A 61 -2.02 -4.61 -1.76
C THR A 61 -3.26 -4.76 -0.89
N ALA A 62 -4.44 -4.50 -1.46
CA ALA A 62 -5.72 -4.56 -0.75
C ALA A 62 -6.12 -5.98 -0.32
N SER A 63 -6.90 -6.08 0.76
CA SER A 63 -7.40 -7.35 1.34
C SER A 63 -8.41 -8.11 0.48
N MET A 64 -8.76 -7.60 -0.70
CA MET A 64 -9.65 -8.28 -1.62
C MET A 64 -8.91 -9.23 -2.58
N TRP A 65 -7.60 -9.05 -2.74
CA TRP A 65 -6.76 -9.92 -3.57
C TRP A 65 -6.46 -11.22 -2.83
N THR A 66 -6.46 -12.35 -3.53
CA THR A 66 -6.00 -13.63 -2.94
C THR A 66 -4.50 -13.56 -2.63
N PRO A 67 -3.96 -14.47 -1.78
CA PRO A 67 -2.53 -14.56 -1.54
C PRO A 67 -1.70 -14.71 -2.82
N GLU A 68 -2.20 -15.48 -3.79
CA GLU A 68 -1.54 -15.69 -5.10
C GLU A 68 -1.53 -14.41 -5.93
N GLN A 69 -2.66 -13.71 -5.99
CA GLN A 69 -2.75 -12.41 -6.69
C GLN A 69 -1.88 -11.36 -6.01
N ALA A 70 -1.86 -11.32 -4.68
CA ALA A 70 -1.00 -10.41 -3.93
C ALA A 70 0.49 -10.70 -4.17
N LYS A 71 0.86 -11.98 -4.27
CA LYS A 71 2.21 -12.38 -4.65
C LYS A 71 2.54 -11.94 -6.08
N GLU A 72 1.64 -12.16 -7.03
CA GLU A 72 1.81 -11.73 -8.43
C GLU A 72 2.02 -10.21 -8.52
N ILE A 73 1.18 -9.42 -7.83
CA ILE A 73 1.30 -7.96 -7.76
C ILE A 73 2.69 -7.56 -7.23
N VAL A 74 3.14 -8.17 -6.13
CA VAL A 74 4.44 -7.89 -5.53
C VAL A 74 5.59 -8.25 -6.48
N ASP A 75 5.53 -9.41 -7.13
CA ASP A 75 6.55 -9.88 -8.06
C ASP A 75 6.65 -8.93 -9.28
N ILE A 76 5.51 -8.47 -9.83
CA ILE A 76 5.47 -7.47 -10.91
C ILE A 76 6.12 -6.16 -10.45
N ALA A 77 5.71 -5.65 -9.29
CA ALA A 77 6.17 -4.37 -8.80
C ALA A 77 7.67 -4.37 -8.47
N LYS A 78 8.17 -5.45 -7.83
CA LYS A 78 9.60 -5.62 -7.53
C LYS A 78 10.44 -5.88 -8.77
N GLY A 79 9.85 -6.46 -9.83
CA GLY A 79 10.48 -6.53 -11.14
C GLY A 79 10.79 -5.15 -11.76
N VAL A 80 10.07 -4.10 -11.35
CA VAL A 80 10.28 -2.71 -11.80
C VAL A 80 11.14 -1.90 -10.83
N VAL A 81 10.91 -2.07 -9.53
CA VAL A 81 11.64 -1.38 -8.45
C VAL A 81 12.09 -2.46 -7.44
N PRO A 82 13.32 -2.98 -7.54
CA PRO A 82 13.78 -4.09 -6.69
C PRO A 82 13.72 -3.79 -5.18
N ASP A 83 14.02 -2.56 -4.78
CA ASP A 83 14.06 -2.11 -3.39
C ASP A 83 12.68 -1.65 -2.86
N LEU A 84 11.60 -1.93 -3.60
CA LEU A 84 10.24 -1.53 -3.22
C LEU A 84 9.82 -2.21 -1.91
N LYS A 85 9.45 -1.40 -0.91
CA LYS A 85 8.80 -1.87 0.31
C LYS A 85 7.35 -2.25 -0.01
N THR A 86 6.94 -3.47 0.33
CA THR A 86 5.62 -3.99 -0.03
C THR A 86 4.86 -4.46 1.19
N PHE A 87 3.57 -4.14 1.25
CA PHE A 87 2.67 -4.58 2.33
C PHE A 87 1.38 -5.15 1.75
N SER A 88 1.13 -6.43 2.01
CA SER A 88 -0.10 -7.08 1.58
C SER A 88 -1.04 -7.22 2.76
N ILE A 89 -2.20 -6.58 2.68
CA ILE A 89 -3.23 -6.68 3.72
C ILE A 89 -3.84 -8.09 3.65
N PRO A 90 -3.98 -8.81 4.77
CA PRO A 90 -4.55 -10.16 4.79
C PRO A 90 -5.89 -10.22 4.07
N GLN A 91 -6.07 -11.25 3.22
CA GLN A 91 -7.30 -11.44 2.48
C GLN A 91 -8.49 -11.51 3.43
N GLY A 92 -9.59 -10.83 3.09
CA GLY A 92 -10.84 -10.86 3.88
C GLY A 92 -10.87 -9.94 5.10
N LEU A 93 -9.73 -9.39 5.54
CA LEU A 93 -9.64 -8.60 6.78
C LEU A 93 -10.69 -7.47 6.87
N GLN A 94 -10.88 -6.74 5.77
CA GLN A 94 -11.85 -5.63 5.75
C GLN A 94 -13.30 -6.11 5.85
N VAL A 95 -13.60 -7.28 5.29
CA VAL A 95 -14.95 -7.86 5.33
C VAL A 95 -15.26 -8.40 6.72
N GLU A 96 -14.28 -9.06 7.34
CA GLU A 96 -14.45 -9.70 8.66
C GLU A 96 -14.45 -8.70 9.81
N LYS A 97 -13.55 -7.70 9.76
CA LYS A 97 -13.28 -6.81 10.90
C LYS A 97 -13.55 -5.33 10.60
N GLY A 98 -13.97 -5.01 9.38
CA GLY A 98 -14.27 -3.65 8.96
C GLY A 98 -13.05 -2.83 8.57
N PRO A 99 -13.27 -1.59 8.10
CA PRO A 99 -12.20 -0.70 7.63
C PRO A 99 -11.26 -0.21 8.74
N ASP A 100 -11.75 -0.08 9.98
CA ASP A 100 -10.96 0.41 11.11
C ASP A 100 -9.85 -0.58 11.48
N ALA A 101 -10.18 -1.88 11.51
CA ALA A 101 -9.21 -2.93 11.76
C ALA A 101 -8.09 -2.98 10.70
N VAL A 102 -8.40 -2.60 9.45
CA VAL A 102 -7.37 -2.50 8.40
C VAL A 102 -6.44 -1.33 8.66
N VAL A 103 -6.97 -0.18 9.09
CA VAL A 103 -6.17 1.00 9.44
C VAL A 103 -5.24 0.68 10.61
N GLU A 104 -5.76 0.08 11.69
CA GLU A 104 -4.95 -0.35 12.84
C GLU A 104 -3.87 -1.35 12.43
N TYR A 105 -4.25 -2.37 11.66
CA TYR A 105 -3.30 -3.38 11.19
C TYR A 105 -2.16 -2.77 10.36
N ILE A 106 -2.45 -1.82 9.48
CA ILE A 106 -1.40 -1.11 8.72
C ILE A 106 -0.50 -0.33 9.68
N LYS A 107 -1.07 0.45 10.61
CA LYS A 107 -0.32 1.29 11.54
C LYS A 107 0.63 0.49 12.43
N GLU A 108 0.17 -0.64 12.96
CA GLU A 108 0.98 -1.51 13.84
C GLU A 108 2.19 -2.11 13.11
N ASN A 109 2.07 -2.35 11.80
CA ASN A 109 3.12 -2.97 11.00
C ASN A 109 3.99 -1.96 10.25
N LEU A 110 3.57 -0.70 10.17
CA LEU A 110 4.23 0.34 9.39
C LEU A 110 5.69 0.59 9.85
N PRO A 111 6.02 0.65 11.15
CA PRO A 111 7.40 0.86 11.59
C PRO A 111 8.34 -0.26 11.14
N GLY A 112 7.91 -1.52 11.26
CA GLY A 112 8.70 -2.66 10.79
C GLY A 112 8.93 -2.64 9.27
N LEU A 113 8.00 -2.05 8.52
CA LEU A 113 8.14 -1.89 7.08
C LEU A 113 9.04 -0.70 6.70
N LEU A 114 8.84 0.47 7.31
CA LEU A 114 9.47 1.71 6.88
C LEU A 114 10.87 1.90 7.49
N ASP A 115 11.08 1.47 8.73
CA ASP A 115 12.33 1.69 9.46
C ASP A 115 13.37 0.57 9.26
N SER A 116 13.04 -0.42 8.41
CA SER A 116 13.94 -1.53 8.00
C SER A 116 14.92 -1.18 6.89
#